data_AF-U1QJ92-F1
#
_entry.id   AF-U1QJ92-F1
#
_cell.length_a   1.000
_cell.length_b   1.000
_cell.length_c   1.000
_cell.angle_alpha   90.00
_cell.angle_beta   90.00
_cell.angle_gamma   90.00
#
_symmetry.space_group_name_H-M   'P 1'
#
loop_
_entity.id
_entity.type
_entity.pdbx_description
1 polymer ?
#
loop_
_entity_poly.entity_id
_entity_poly.type
_entity_poly.pdbx_seq_one_letter_code
_entity_poly.pdbx_strand_id
1 'polypeptide(L)'
;MTRRQFSGETVAKVLIDNGYYPVDRTGSHLQLRYEHPETGEVRTVTVPMHDEIATGTLRDIADRCGALDFDAFCAWIERNS
;
A
#
# COMPACT_ATOMS: atom_id res chain seq x y z
N MET A 1 -16.56 -0.84 12.57
CA MET A 1 -15.39 0.05 12.48
C MET A 1 -14.35 -0.67 11.67
N THR A 2 -13.78 -0.03 10.66
CA THR A 2 -12.72 -0.60 9.83
C THR A 2 -11.38 -0.56 10.58
N ARG A 3 -10.59 -1.63 10.51
CA ARG A 3 -9.23 -1.62 11.08
C ARG A 3 -8.37 -0.56 10.37
N ARG A 4 -7.65 0.27 11.13
CA ARG A 4 -6.79 1.36 10.62
C ARG A 4 -5.31 1.23 11.01
N GLN A 5 -4.97 0.12 11.67
CA GLN A 5 -3.63 -0.20 12.13
C GLN A 5 -3.19 -1.49 11.44
N PHE A 6 -2.24 -1.38 10.53
CA PHE A 6 -1.68 -2.50 9.77
C PHE A 6 -0.16 -2.46 9.87
N SER A 7 0.46 -3.64 9.77
CA SER A 7 1.90 -3.72 9.60
C SER A 7 2.30 -3.35 8.18
N GLY A 8 3.54 -2.88 8.02
CA GLY A 8 4.15 -2.65 6.72
C GLY A 8 4.11 -3.88 5.82
N GLU A 9 4.36 -5.04 6.41
CA GLU A 9 4.35 -6.32 5.71
C GLU A 9 2.95 -6.67 5.18
N THR A 10 1.91 -6.51 6.01
CA THR A 10 0.52 -6.75 5.59
C THR A 10 0.14 -5.86 4.41
N VAL A 11 0.41 -4.56 4.51
CA VAL A 11 0.08 -3.61 3.42
C VAL A 11 0.85 -3.96 2.15
N ALA A 12 2.16 -4.21 2.26
CA ALA A 12 2.99 -4.56 1.11
C ALA A 12 2.54 -5.85 0.43
N LYS A 13 2.21 -6.89 1.22
CA LYS A 13 1.70 -8.17 0.70
C LYS A 13 0.41 -7.97 -0.09
N VAL A 14 -0.58 -7.27 0.47
CA VAL A 14 -1.85 -7.02 -0.22
C VAL A 14 -1.64 -6.25 -1.52
N LEU A 15 -0.75 -5.24 -1.52
CA LEU A 15 -0.42 -4.51 -2.74
C LEU A 15 0.23 -5.44 -3.78
N ILE A 16 1.15 -6.31 -3.37
CA ILE A 16 1.82 -7.26 -4.26
C ILE A 16 0.81 -8.24 -4.89
N ASP A 17 -0.08 -8.79 -4.07
CA ASP A 17 -1.14 -9.71 -4.54
C ASP A 17 -2.10 -9.04 -5.53
N ASN A 18 -2.17 -7.70 -5.53
CA ASN A 18 -2.97 -6.89 -6.45
C ASN A 18 -2.15 -6.26 -7.59
N GLY A 19 -1.00 -6.85 -7.92
CA GLY A 19 -0.22 -6.53 -9.11
C GLY A 19 0.85 -5.46 -8.92
N TYR A 20 1.06 -4.97 -7.70
CA TYR A 20 2.28 -4.21 -7.41
C TYR A 20 3.48 -5.18 -7.38
N TYR A 21 4.66 -4.67 -7.72
CA TYR A 21 5.90 -5.44 -7.62
C TYR A 21 6.98 -4.61 -6.92
N PRO A 22 7.84 -5.25 -6.10
CA PRO A 22 8.95 -4.57 -5.44
C PRO A 22 9.98 -4.13 -6.48
N VAL A 23 10.41 -2.87 -6.37
CA VAL A 23 11.41 -2.27 -7.26
C VAL A 23 12.69 -1.87 -6.55
N ASP A 24 12.58 -1.46 -5.29
CA ASP A 24 13.73 -1.09 -4.47
C ASP A 24 13.43 -1.28 -2.99
N ARG A 25 14.47 -1.41 -2.17
CA ARG A 25 14.36 -1.43 -0.72
C ARG A 25 15.51 -0.65 -0.10
N THR A 26 15.18 0.42 0.61
CA THR A 26 16.15 1.23 1.34
C THR A 26 15.85 1.16 2.84
N GLY A 27 16.70 0.45 3.58
CA GLY A 27 16.53 0.22 5.02
C GLY A 27 15.20 -0.49 5.34
N SER A 28 14.38 0.13 6.17
CA SER A 28 13.03 -0.36 6.50
C SER A 28 11.97 0.03 5.48
N HIS A 29 12.29 0.76 4.41
CA HIS A 29 11.30 1.19 3.42
C HIS A 29 11.36 0.32 2.18
N LEU A 30 10.23 -0.29 1.81
CA LEU A 30 10.05 -1.02 0.55
C LEU A 30 9.36 -0.14 -0.46
N GLN A 31 9.95 0.00 -1.64
CA GLN A 31 9.33 0.67 -2.76
C GLN A 31 8.64 -0.35 -3.68
N LEU A 32 7.35 -0.14 -3.92
CA LEU A 32 6.50 -0.93 -4.79
C LEU A 32 6.10 -0.09 -6.00
N ARG A 33 6.03 -0.73 -7.17
CA ARG A 33 5.55 -0.13 -8.41
C ARG A 33 4.37 -0.90 -8.96
N TYR A 34 3.39 -0.19 -9.48
CA TYR A 34 2.28 -0.73 -10.25
C TYR A 34 2.28 -0.10 -11.63
N GLU A 35 2.03 -0.89 -12.65
CA GLU A 35 1.90 -0.43 -14.02
C GLU A 35 0.55 -0.87 -14.56
N HIS A 36 -0.31 0.09 -14.89
CA HIS A 36 -1.64 -0.20 -15.38
C HIS A 36 -1.56 -0.74 -16.82
N PRO A 37 -2.02 -1.97 -17.09
CA PRO A 37 -1.79 -2.63 -18.38
C PRO A 37 -2.44 -1.91 -19.56
N GLU A 38 -3.57 -1.23 -19.34
CA GLU A 38 -4.34 -0.59 -20.42
C GLU A 38 -4.02 0.89 -20.63
N THR A 39 -3.55 1.59 -19.60
CA THR A 39 -3.34 3.05 -19.65
C THR A 39 -1.86 3.41 -19.64
N GLY A 40 -0.98 2.47 -19.30
CA GLY A 40 0.44 2.72 -19.08
C GLY A 40 0.74 3.59 -17.85
N GLU A 41 -0.26 3.85 -17.00
CA GLU A 41 -0.05 4.64 -15.81
C GLU A 41 0.84 3.89 -14.81
N VAL A 42 1.93 4.54 -14.41
CA VAL A 42 2.88 3.98 -13.45
C VAL A 42 2.68 4.67 -12.10
N ARG A 43 2.42 3.87 -11.06
CA ARG A 43 2.31 4.32 -9.68
C ARG A 43 3.46 3.74 -8.87
N THR A 44 4.14 4.59 -8.10
CA THR A 44 5.20 4.17 -7.18
C THR A 44 4.82 4.55 -5.76
N VAL A 45 4.89 3.59 -4.86
CA VAL A 45 4.54 3.75 -3.44
C VAL A 45 5.64 3.22 -2.54
N THR A 46 5.82 3.86 -1.39
CA THR A 46 6.83 3.48 -0.41
C THR A 46 6.13 3.03 0.86
N VAL A 47 6.38 1.80 1.27
CA VAL A 47 5.77 1.18 2.45
C VAL A 47 6.84 0.98 3.52
N PRO A 48 6.70 1.59 4.71
CA PRO A 48 7.61 1.34 5.81
C PRO A 48 7.31 -0.01 6.47
N MET A 49 8.33 -0.86 6.60
CA MET A 49 8.30 -2.21 7.17
C MET A 49 8.44 -2.18 8.68
N HIS A 50 7.44 -1.59 9.35
CA HIS A 50 7.28 -1.62 10.80
C HIS A 50 6.05 -2.46 11.17
N ASP A 51 6.00 -2.95 12.42
CA ASP A 51 4.85 -3.74 12.92
C ASP A 51 3.53 -2.96 12.89
N GLU A 52 3.62 -1.64 12.97
CA GLU A 52 2.47 -0.74 12.86
C GLU A 52 2.84 0.51 12.05
N ILE A 53 2.02 0.80 11.03
CA ILE A 53 2.12 2.02 10.24
C ILE A 53 1.19 3.07 10.83
N ALA A 54 1.71 4.28 11.04
CA ALA A 54 0.91 5.42 11.47
C ALA A 54 -0.24 5.69 10.46
N THR A 55 -1.44 6.02 10.96
CA THR A 55 -2.61 6.28 10.10
C THR A 55 -2.36 7.38 9.05
N GLY A 56 -1.55 8.39 9.36
CA GLY A 56 -1.13 9.40 8.39
C GLY A 56 -0.33 8.81 7.22
N THR A 57 0.64 7.95 7.52
CA THR A 57 1.42 7.25 6.50
C THR A 57 0.58 6.26 5.69
N LEU A 58 -0.36 5.57 6.33
CA LEU A 58 -1.30 4.70 5.63
C LEU A 58 -2.18 5.50 4.65
N ARG A 59 -2.57 6.72 5.03
CA ARG A 59 -3.32 7.63 4.16
C ARG A 59 -2.47 8.08 2.97
N ASP A 60 -1.22 8.48 3.21
CA ASP A 60 -0.28 8.85 2.14
C ASP A 60 -0.07 7.71 1.14
N ILE A 61 -0.01 6.46 1.63
CA ILE A 61 0.05 5.25 0.78
C ILE A 61 -1.23 5.13 -0.04
N ALA A 62 -2.40 5.28 0.57
CA ALA A 62 -3.69 5.19 -0.12
C ALA A 62 -3.79 6.24 -1.24
N ASP A 63 -3.40 7.48 -0.97
CA ASP A 63 -3.41 8.57 -1.96
C ASP A 63 -2.46 8.27 -3.12
N ARG A 64 -1.24 7.76 -2.85
CA ARG A 64 -0.29 7.33 -3.90
C ARG A 64 -0.77 6.11 -4.70
N CYS A 65 -1.55 5.25 -4.07
CA CYS A 65 -2.24 4.14 -4.73
C CYS A 65 -3.45 4.62 -5.56
N GLY A 66 -3.83 5.90 -5.46
CA GLY A 66 -4.99 6.45 -6.17
C GLY A 66 -6.33 6.09 -5.52
N ALA A 67 -6.35 5.76 -4.22
CA ALA A 67 -7.58 5.50 -3.50
C ALA A 67 -8.35 6.81 -3.28
N LEU A 68 -9.63 6.83 -3.67
CA LEU A 68 -10.51 7.99 -3.48
C LEU A 68 -11.12 8.06 -2.08
N ASP A 69 -11.19 6.91 -1.39
CA ASP A 69 -11.75 6.80 -0.05
C ASP A 69 -10.80 5.96 0.84
N PHE A 70 -10.33 6.60 1.91
CA PHE A 70 -9.39 5.99 2.84
C PHE A 70 -9.99 4.84 3.66
N ASP A 71 -11.25 4.95 4.08
CA ASP A 71 -11.91 3.89 4.83
C ASP A 71 -12.20 2.69 3.94
N ALA A 72 -12.52 2.91 2.66
CA ALA A 72 -12.66 1.85 1.67
C ALA A 72 -11.32 1.14 1.40
N PHE A 73 -10.22 1.90 1.32
CA PHE A 73 -8.86 1.35 1.21
C PHE A 73 -8.51 0.50 2.43
N CYS A 74 -8.72 1.00 3.65
CA CYS A 74 -8.47 0.24 4.88
C CYS A 74 -9.29 -1.05 4.92
N ALA A 75 -10.57 -0.99 4.54
CA ALA A 75 -11.45 -2.16 4.52
C ALA A 75 -11.00 -3.16 3.46
N TRP A 76 -10.45 -2.69 2.35
CA TRP A 76 -9.87 -3.54 1.32
C TRP A 76 -8.59 -4.23 1.78
N ILE A 77 -7.68 -3.54 2.46
CA ILE A 77 -6.50 -4.16 3.08
C ILE A 77 -6.93 -5.24 4.07
N GLU A 78 -7.89 -4.95 4.96
CA GLU A 78 -8.40 -5.90 5.94
C GLU A 78 -9.04 -7.14 5.32
N ARG A 79 -9.71 -7.01 4.17
CA ARG A 79 -10.31 -8.15 3.46
C ARG A 79 -9.28 -9.05 2.77
N ASN A 80 -8.08 -8.54 2.48
CA ASN A 80 -7.03 -9.23 1.73
C ASN A 80 -5.80 -9.58 2.59
N SER A 81 -5.76 -9.17 3.86
CA SER A 81 -4.62 -9.38 4.77
C SER A 81 -4.42 -10.85 5.16
#